data_AF-A0A5C1AI03-F1
#
_entry.id   AF-A0A5C1AI03-F1
#
_cell.length_a   1.000
_cell.length_b   1.000
_cell.length_c   1.000
_cell.angle_alpha   90.00
_cell.angle_beta   90.00
_cell.angle_gamma   90.00
#
_symmetry.space_group_name_H-M   'P 1'
#
loop_
_entity.id
_entity.type
_entity.pdbx_description
1 polymer ?
#
loop_
_entity_poly.entity_id
_entity_poly.type
_entity_poly.pdbx_seq_one_letter_code
_entity_poly.pdbx_strand_id
1 'polypeptide(L)'
;MLRLLSLLVAVGFLVPPVQGQAKPAPKKALLPDAIPGYKVQMIDGFTVAVSEDVLAADVRKFKRKPLEAIELDLKNICELFNDKGVEKLRAIPLWVEWDQKSGLANGRSGETFTLYYGPDRALLVSRNENPLKVNGVGLCRAKALTEVYQDTARPNYLQLLHVFMRAFQGYYLASETTAIRTAHRQAMAHKLYDKTTYCTTDDRSFFAEASSAYLDYLYYFPHGRGDIQKHDPATYKFLDGIWSKYLPAGKARAAGARPPDGSAEFRTDFKPADINLGPQLVGEKFDPKSCDGKVTLFTFWAGDDAVPLKWLKKWHEELGPFGFQVVILSADYTREKDDVIRRAETPGMPFPLVGTSYMPAKPKGQNWAFPSGHAAVYSAEGKWAFRGPLADGEIYLREAVGRKILKDAAIPDVATSVQPAVNALTSGEPIPAVMLKLLPATTVGATTDREQARKLMDLLGTAAQKRLDQAAAQEKGEPLEAYRIASGVATEFKGTPVAPKAERLTSTLKNEKTVAAELKARKDLEAVAKVEADLNVLPGSFSPKDPAFQKANAGKLKELKAAVERMRKAHPQAHATDEAEAIAKEFTN
;
A
#
# COMPACT_ATOMS: atom_id res chain seq x y z
N MET A 1 13.88 66.66 -36.35
CA MET A 1 15.10 66.15 -35.66
C MET A 1 15.19 66.79 -34.29
N LEU A 2 14.79 66.10 -33.23
CA LEU A 2 15.29 66.33 -31.86
C LEU A 2 14.82 65.15 -30.99
N ARG A 3 15.77 64.49 -30.33
CA ARG A 3 15.54 63.39 -29.38
C ARG A 3 15.00 63.96 -28.07
N LEU A 4 13.86 63.45 -27.58
CA LEU A 4 13.50 63.55 -26.16
C LEU A 4 13.61 62.16 -25.54
N LEU A 5 14.48 62.04 -24.54
CA LEU A 5 14.58 60.90 -23.64
C LEU A 5 13.32 60.86 -22.77
N SER A 6 12.57 59.76 -22.83
CA SER A 6 11.51 59.45 -21.87
C SER A 6 12.14 58.81 -20.63
N LEU A 7 12.05 59.52 -19.50
CA LEU A 7 12.38 59.00 -18.17
C LEU A 7 11.24 58.08 -17.72
N LEU A 8 11.47 56.78 -17.67
CA LEU A 8 10.51 55.80 -17.12
C LEU A 8 10.79 55.64 -15.62
N VAL A 9 9.90 56.16 -14.78
CA VAL A 9 9.89 55.91 -13.33
C VAL A 9 9.24 54.54 -13.10
N ALA A 10 10.05 53.53 -12.84
CA ALA A 10 9.59 52.23 -12.37
C ALA A 10 9.35 52.30 -10.86
N VAL A 11 8.08 52.34 -10.45
CA VAL A 11 7.68 52.10 -9.05
C VAL A 11 7.79 50.59 -8.81
N GLY A 12 8.97 50.16 -8.35
CA GLY A 12 9.18 48.81 -7.86
C GLY A 12 8.55 48.65 -6.48
N PHE A 13 7.49 47.85 -6.38
CA PHE A 13 7.07 47.28 -5.10
C PHE A 13 8.20 46.35 -4.63
N LEU A 14 9.01 46.81 -3.67
CA LEU A 14 9.89 45.94 -2.91
C LEU A 14 9.04 44.95 -2.12
N VAL A 15 8.90 43.73 -2.63
CA VAL A 15 8.60 42.58 -1.78
C VAL A 15 9.85 42.37 -0.92
N PRO A 16 9.78 42.45 0.41
CA PRO A 16 10.93 42.17 1.23
C PRO A 16 11.36 40.71 0.96
N PRO A 17 12.66 40.42 0.86
CA PRO A 17 13.12 39.05 0.71
C PRO A 17 12.55 38.24 1.88
N VAL A 18 11.84 37.16 1.55
CA VAL A 18 11.46 36.12 2.51
C VAL A 18 12.74 35.75 3.24
N GLN A 19 12.79 36.07 4.55
CA GLN A 19 13.92 35.72 5.40
C GLN A 19 14.24 34.24 5.20
N GLY A 20 15.42 33.97 4.65
CA GLY A 20 15.93 32.61 4.52
C GLY A 20 15.83 31.94 5.88
N GLN A 21 15.17 30.78 5.93
CA GLN A 21 15.16 29.93 7.12
C GLN A 21 16.61 29.74 7.54
N ALA A 22 16.93 30.20 8.75
CA ALA A 22 18.26 30.06 9.32
C ALA A 22 18.67 28.58 9.29
N LYS A 23 19.90 28.30 8.84
CA LYS A 23 20.53 27.00 9.06
C LYS A 23 20.43 26.65 10.56
N PRO A 24 20.02 25.44 10.94
CA PRO A 24 19.99 25.07 12.35
C PRO A 24 21.39 25.21 12.95
N ALA A 25 21.47 25.97 14.05
CA ALA A 25 22.71 26.18 14.80
C ALA A 25 23.28 24.84 15.30
N PRO A 26 24.61 24.71 15.44
CA PRO A 26 25.22 23.51 15.99
C PRO A 26 24.76 23.25 17.43
N LYS A 27 24.51 21.97 17.71
CA LYS A 27 23.91 21.41 18.94
C LYS A 27 24.59 21.91 20.22
N LYS A 28 23.80 22.39 21.20
CA LYS A 28 24.12 22.10 22.61
C LYS A 28 23.73 20.65 22.85
N ALA A 29 24.71 19.79 23.12
CA ALA A 29 24.44 18.44 23.59
C ALA A 29 23.58 18.52 24.86
N LEU A 30 22.57 17.65 24.99
CA LEU A 30 21.85 17.49 26.25
C LEU A 30 22.88 16.99 27.28
N LEU A 31 23.18 17.81 28.28
CA LEU A 31 24.13 17.46 29.32
C LEU A 31 23.48 16.51 30.34
N PRO A 32 24.23 15.53 30.89
CA PRO A 32 23.78 14.74 32.03
C PRO A 32 23.27 15.62 33.17
N ASP A 33 22.16 15.22 33.79
CA ASP A 33 21.53 15.85 34.97
C ASP A 33 21.11 17.32 34.82
N ALA A 34 21.17 17.88 33.61
CA ALA A 34 20.83 19.28 33.34
C ALA A 34 19.34 19.53 33.07
N ILE A 35 18.51 18.47 33.07
CA ILE A 35 17.10 18.53 32.67
C ILE A 35 16.23 18.02 33.82
N PRO A 36 15.52 18.90 34.56
CA PRO A 36 14.64 18.47 35.63
C PRO A 36 13.64 17.40 35.18
N GLY A 37 13.51 16.32 35.95
CA GLY A 37 12.63 15.19 35.65
C GLY A 37 13.17 14.18 34.64
N TYR A 38 14.40 14.35 34.13
CA TYR A 38 15.03 13.44 33.17
C TYR A 38 16.47 13.12 33.54
N LYS A 39 16.84 11.85 33.33
CA LYS A 39 18.22 11.40 33.31
C LYS A 39 18.69 11.23 31.87
N VAL A 40 19.74 11.96 31.48
CA VAL A 40 20.35 11.81 30.16
C VAL A 40 21.41 10.72 30.19
N GLN A 41 21.31 9.77 29.28
CA GLN A 41 22.23 8.65 29.14
C GLN A 41 22.54 8.34 27.68
N MET A 42 23.68 7.68 27.45
CA MET A 42 24.06 7.18 26.13
C MET A 42 23.60 5.73 25.97
N ILE A 43 22.78 5.45 24.96
CA ILE A 43 22.31 4.09 24.62
C ILE A 43 22.63 3.84 23.15
N ASP A 44 23.44 2.84 22.84
CA ASP A 44 23.91 2.53 21.48
C ASP A 44 24.39 3.78 20.69
N GLY A 45 25.10 4.69 21.35
CA GLY A 45 25.58 5.93 20.74
C GLY A 45 24.51 7.01 20.49
N PHE A 46 23.26 6.81 20.92
CA PHE A 46 22.21 7.83 20.95
C PHE A 46 22.20 8.58 22.29
N THR A 47 21.95 9.89 22.24
CA THR A 47 21.63 10.68 23.43
C THR A 47 20.16 10.47 23.80
N VAL A 48 19.91 9.84 24.94
CA VAL A 48 18.56 9.48 25.40
C VAL A 48 18.27 10.16 26.73
N ALA A 49 17.25 11.02 26.76
CA ALA A 49 16.70 11.63 27.96
C ALA A 49 15.54 10.75 28.48
N VAL A 50 15.77 10.04 29.59
CA VAL A 50 14.82 9.09 30.18
C VAL A 50 14.10 9.77 31.35
N SER A 51 12.78 9.84 31.33
CA SER A 51 12.04 10.45 32.44
C SER A 51 12.16 9.63 33.73
N GLU A 52 12.06 10.32 34.87
CA GLU A 52 12.09 9.68 36.19
C GLU A 52 11.02 8.61 36.34
N ASP A 53 9.85 8.77 35.71
CA ASP A 53 8.76 7.79 35.70
C ASP A 53 9.19 6.45 35.10
N VAL A 54 10.01 6.47 34.04
CA VAL A 54 10.54 5.24 33.42
C VAL A 54 11.50 4.53 34.37
N LEU A 55 12.31 5.30 35.10
CA LEU A 55 13.29 4.77 36.06
C LEU A 55 12.62 4.25 37.34
N ALA A 56 11.50 4.85 37.76
CA ALA A 56 10.74 4.49 38.95
C ALA A 56 9.71 3.38 38.70
N ALA A 57 9.42 3.02 37.44
CA ALA A 57 8.40 2.05 37.09
C ALA A 57 8.67 0.65 37.65
N ASP A 58 7.60 -0.05 38.10
CA ASP A 58 7.70 -1.46 38.48
C ASP A 58 7.85 -2.36 37.24
N VAL A 59 9.10 -2.75 36.98
CA VAL A 59 9.50 -3.57 35.84
C VAL A 59 9.77 -5.02 36.21
N ARG A 60 9.39 -5.48 37.42
CA ARG A 60 9.65 -6.86 37.89
C ARG A 60 8.99 -7.91 37.01
N LYS A 61 7.80 -7.60 36.47
CA LYS A 61 7.05 -8.49 35.57
C LYS A 61 7.70 -8.70 34.20
N PHE A 62 8.62 -7.82 33.80
CA PHE A 62 9.25 -7.89 32.49
C PHE A 62 10.56 -8.69 32.55
N LYS A 63 10.69 -9.68 31.66
CA LYS A 63 11.95 -10.42 31.47
C LYS A 63 13.02 -9.48 30.91
N ARG A 64 12.69 -8.78 29.82
CA ARG A 64 13.52 -7.71 29.25
C ARG A 64 13.11 -6.36 29.82
N LYS A 65 14.06 -5.61 30.36
CA LYS A 65 13.82 -4.31 30.97
C LYS A 65 13.62 -3.22 29.91
N PRO A 66 12.97 -2.09 30.24
CA PRO A 66 12.66 -1.06 29.26
C PRO A 66 13.87 -0.49 28.52
N LEU A 67 14.96 -0.22 29.24
CA LEU A 67 16.17 0.31 28.63
C LEU A 67 16.83 -0.68 27.66
N GLU A 68 16.76 -1.98 27.96
CA GLU A 68 17.25 -3.06 27.07
C GLU A 68 16.37 -3.18 25.82
N ALA A 69 15.05 -3.03 25.96
CA ALA A 69 14.12 -3.02 24.82
C ALA A 69 14.36 -1.82 23.90
N ILE A 70 14.59 -0.63 24.47
CA ILE A 70 14.94 0.58 23.73
C ILE A 70 16.29 0.40 23.02
N GLU A 71 17.31 -0.10 23.72
CA GLU A 71 18.62 -0.38 23.12
C GLU A 71 18.50 -1.32 21.93
N LEU A 72 17.69 -2.37 22.05
CA LEU A 72 17.51 -3.35 20.98
C LEU A 72 16.77 -2.76 19.76
N ASP A 73 15.74 -1.94 19.98
CA ASP A 73 15.05 -1.24 18.89
C ASP A 73 16.00 -0.28 18.16
N LEU A 74 16.83 0.47 18.89
CA LEU A 74 17.85 1.36 18.32
C LEU A 74 18.90 0.58 17.52
N LYS A 75 19.37 -0.57 18.02
CA LYS A 75 20.29 -1.45 17.29
C LYS A 75 19.67 -1.96 15.99
N ASN A 76 18.42 -2.46 16.04
CA ASN A 76 17.68 -2.91 14.86
C ASN A 76 17.55 -1.79 13.81
N ILE A 77 17.35 -0.54 14.25
CA ILE A 77 17.32 0.63 13.36
C ILE A 77 18.72 0.88 12.76
N CYS A 78 19.77 0.88 13.57
CA CYS A 78 21.13 1.13 13.09
C CYS A 78 21.59 0.10 12.05
N GLU A 79 21.16 -1.16 12.15
CA GLU A 79 21.45 -2.19 11.15
C GLU A 79 20.92 -1.87 9.74
N LEU A 80 19.92 -0.98 9.62
CA LEU A 80 19.36 -0.57 8.33
C LEU A 80 20.26 0.42 7.57
N PHE A 81 21.25 1.00 8.23
CA PHE A 81 22.04 2.11 7.70
C PHE A 81 23.55 1.81 7.69
N ASN A 82 24.27 2.50 6.81
CA ASN A 82 25.72 2.62 6.90
C ASN A 82 26.12 3.64 7.98
N ASP A 83 27.42 3.74 8.27
CA ASP A 83 27.95 4.63 9.30
C ASP A 83 27.49 6.09 9.15
N LYS A 84 27.38 6.60 7.91
CA LYS A 84 26.91 7.96 7.65
C LYS A 84 25.45 8.14 8.06
N GLY A 85 24.60 7.15 7.76
CA GLY A 85 23.20 7.17 8.18
C GLY A 85 23.08 7.06 9.71
N VAL A 86 23.82 6.15 10.32
CA VAL A 86 23.87 5.97 11.78
C VAL A 86 24.31 7.25 12.50
N GLU A 87 25.33 7.95 11.99
CA GLU A 87 25.78 9.24 12.54
C GLU A 87 24.65 10.29 12.55
N LYS A 88 23.86 10.36 11.47
CA LYS A 88 22.71 11.27 11.34
C LYS A 88 21.57 10.91 12.29
N LEU A 89 21.33 9.62 12.54
CA LEU A 89 20.30 9.18 13.48
C LEU A 89 20.71 9.43 14.93
N ARG A 90 21.93 9.06 15.32
CA ARG A 90 22.50 9.32 16.65
C ARG A 90 22.57 10.81 16.99
N ALA A 91 22.52 11.66 15.97
CA ALA A 91 22.47 13.10 16.14
C ALA A 91 21.13 13.64 16.67
N ILE A 92 20.06 12.86 16.59
CA ILE A 92 18.70 13.25 16.97
C ILE A 92 18.45 12.80 18.42
N PRO A 93 18.12 13.71 19.35
CA PRO A 93 17.88 13.33 20.75
C PRO A 93 16.57 12.55 20.89
N LEU A 94 16.62 11.47 21.67
CA LEU A 94 15.46 10.65 22.03
C LEU A 94 14.99 10.98 23.45
N TRP A 95 13.71 11.26 23.61
CA TRP A 95 13.05 11.52 24.89
C TRP A 95 12.13 10.34 25.20
N VAL A 96 12.22 9.78 26.39
CA VAL A 96 11.51 8.55 26.75
C VAL A 96 10.59 8.80 27.92
N GLU A 97 9.32 8.48 27.72
CA GLU A 97 8.25 8.53 28.71
C GLU A 97 7.70 7.12 28.97
N TRP A 98 7.14 6.90 30.17
CA TRP A 98 6.73 5.56 30.57
C TRP A 98 5.47 5.07 29.84
N ASP A 99 4.36 5.80 29.97
CA ASP A 99 3.06 5.48 29.34
C ASP A 99 2.23 6.77 29.22
N GLN A 100 2.84 7.86 28.72
CA GLN A 100 2.19 9.14 28.55
C GLN A 100 1.12 9.05 27.45
N LYS A 101 -0.14 9.26 27.85
CA LYS A 101 -1.28 9.25 26.94
C LYS A 101 -1.56 10.67 26.45
N SER A 102 -1.40 10.87 25.15
CA SER A 102 -1.81 12.11 24.47
C SER A 102 -2.58 11.78 23.20
N GLY A 103 -3.63 12.55 22.94
CA GLY A 103 -4.38 12.45 21.69
C GLY A 103 -3.51 12.84 20.49
N LEU A 104 -3.84 12.31 19.31
CA LEU A 104 -3.13 12.65 18.10
C LEU A 104 -3.49 14.07 17.64
N ALA A 105 -2.48 14.92 17.43
CA ALA A 105 -2.67 16.31 16.99
C ALA A 105 -3.02 16.45 15.49
N ASN A 106 -3.26 15.36 14.78
CA ASN A 106 -3.45 15.30 13.33
C ASN A 106 -4.91 15.01 12.92
N GLY A 107 -5.85 15.05 13.88
CA GLY A 107 -7.27 14.80 13.65
C GLY A 107 -7.66 13.32 13.63
N ARG A 108 -6.72 12.39 13.76
CA ARG A 108 -7.03 10.97 13.95
C ARG A 108 -7.35 10.67 15.42
N SER A 109 -8.17 9.66 15.67
CA SER A 109 -8.41 9.13 17.01
C SER A 109 -7.28 8.19 17.44
N GLY A 110 -7.00 8.12 18.74
CA GLY A 110 -5.99 7.23 19.32
C GLY A 110 -5.00 7.93 20.24
N GLU A 111 -4.08 7.14 20.78
CA GLU A 111 -3.01 7.59 21.67
C GLU A 111 -1.68 7.61 20.91
N THR A 112 -0.87 8.63 21.17
CA THR A 112 0.46 8.77 20.57
C THR A 112 1.42 7.72 21.14
N PHE A 113 1.96 6.84 20.29
CA PHE A 113 3.01 5.89 20.69
C PHE A 113 4.40 6.57 20.65
N THR A 114 4.67 7.27 19.55
CA THR A 114 5.89 8.06 19.32
C THR A 114 5.53 9.41 18.72
N LEU A 115 6.36 10.43 18.94
CA LEU A 115 6.12 11.76 18.38
C LEU A 115 7.40 12.49 17.97
N TYR A 116 7.29 13.32 16.94
CA TYR A 116 8.34 14.26 16.57
C TYR A 116 7.92 15.66 17.04
N TYR A 117 8.72 16.25 17.94
CA TYR A 117 8.39 17.53 18.59
C TYR A 117 8.46 18.73 17.64
N GLY A 118 9.15 18.59 16.49
CA GLY A 118 9.24 19.64 15.48
C GLY A 118 10.18 20.80 15.86
N PRO A 119 10.40 21.74 14.94
CA PRO A 119 11.38 22.82 15.11
C PRO A 119 10.88 24.02 15.91
N ASP A 120 9.57 24.11 16.19
CA ASP A 120 8.96 25.29 16.80
C ASP A 120 8.99 25.22 18.33
N ARG A 121 10.01 25.84 18.91
CA ARG A 121 10.17 25.93 20.38
C ARG A 121 9.02 26.69 21.04
N ALA A 122 8.45 27.72 20.40
CA ALA A 122 7.36 28.50 20.98
C ALA A 122 6.07 27.68 21.04
N LEU A 123 5.82 26.84 20.03
CA LEU A 123 4.71 25.90 20.03
C LEU A 123 4.78 24.91 21.20
N LEU A 124 5.98 24.38 21.51
CA LEU A 124 6.17 23.51 22.67
C LEU A 124 5.82 24.23 23.97
N VAL A 125 6.30 25.47 24.16
CA VAL A 125 5.96 26.28 25.35
C VAL A 125 4.45 26.52 25.43
N SER A 126 3.78 26.84 24.31
CA SER A 126 2.32 27.04 24.30
C SER A 126 1.52 25.78 24.62
N ARG A 127 2.12 24.60 24.41
CA ARG A 127 1.55 23.28 24.75
C ARG A 127 1.95 22.81 26.15
N ASN A 128 2.63 23.66 26.92
CA ASN A 128 3.20 23.32 28.22
C ASN A 128 4.17 22.12 28.15
N GLU A 129 4.88 21.98 27.04
CA GLU A 129 5.91 20.96 26.82
C GLU A 129 7.32 21.55 27.06
N ASN A 130 8.27 20.68 27.44
CA ASN A 130 9.65 21.12 27.67
C ASN A 130 10.28 21.64 26.36
N PRO A 131 10.70 22.92 26.29
CA PRO A 131 11.22 23.51 25.05
C PRO A 131 12.57 22.95 24.60
N LEU A 132 13.26 22.16 25.44
CA LEU A 132 14.47 21.42 25.05
C LEU A 132 14.15 20.20 24.17
N LYS A 133 12.88 19.78 24.11
CA LYS A 133 12.41 18.70 23.24
C LYS A 133 12.39 19.11 21.76
N VAL A 134 12.65 20.38 21.43
CA VAL A 134 12.68 20.89 20.05
C VAL A 134 13.55 20.02 19.15
N ASN A 135 12.99 19.65 18.00
CA ASN A 135 13.53 18.70 17.02
C ASN A 135 13.84 17.29 17.57
N GLY A 136 13.49 16.96 18.81
CA GLY A 136 13.67 15.63 19.37
C GLY A 136 12.63 14.63 18.88
N VAL A 137 12.97 13.36 19.06
CA VAL A 137 12.03 12.22 18.98
C VAL A 137 11.54 11.90 20.38
N GLY A 138 10.25 11.63 20.54
CA GLY A 138 9.63 11.16 21.78
C GLY A 138 9.13 9.72 21.65
N LEU A 139 9.53 8.84 22.56
CA LEU A 139 8.89 7.56 22.85
C LEU A 139 7.93 7.78 24.02
N CYS A 140 6.63 7.89 23.73
CA CYS A 140 5.64 8.23 24.76
C CYS A 140 5.27 7.03 25.64
N ARG A 141 5.46 5.82 25.12
CA ARG A 141 4.98 4.57 25.70
C ARG A 141 6.07 3.51 25.79
N ALA A 142 7.14 3.80 26.55
CA ALA A 142 8.23 2.85 26.77
C ALA A 142 7.75 1.49 27.31
N LYS A 143 6.68 1.49 28.12
CA LYS A 143 6.03 0.27 28.59
C LYS A 143 5.53 -0.62 27.45
N ALA A 144 4.84 -0.03 26.47
CA ALA A 144 4.29 -0.78 25.34
C ALA A 144 5.40 -1.30 24.42
N LEU A 145 6.46 -0.51 24.21
CA LEU A 145 7.67 -1.00 23.50
C LEU A 145 8.29 -2.19 24.25
N THR A 146 8.39 -2.09 25.58
CA THR A 146 8.92 -3.18 26.42
C THR A 146 8.10 -4.46 26.28
N GLU A 147 6.77 -4.35 26.23
CA GLU A 147 5.85 -5.47 26.03
C GLU A 147 6.06 -6.16 24.67
N VAL A 148 6.22 -5.39 23.59
CA VAL A 148 6.52 -5.91 22.24
C VAL A 148 7.78 -6.75 22.22
N TYR A 149 8.81 -6.34 22.97
CA TYR A 149 10.13 -6.97 22.96
C TYR A 149 10.29 -8.10 23.99
N GLN A 150 9.25 -8.57 24.69
CA GLN A 150 9.46 -9.61 25.72
C GLN A 150 9.99 -10.93 25.16
N ASP A 151 9.48 -11.37 24.01
CA ASP A 151 9.78 -12.69 23.44
C ASP A 151 10.32 -12.64 21.99
N THR A 152 10.71 -11.45 21.50
CA THR A 152 11.37 -11.29 20.20
C THR A 152 12.61 -10.40 20.29
N ALA A 153 13.61 -10.67 19.46
CA ALA A 153 14.76 -9.78 19.30
C ALA A 153 14.49 -8.65 18.29
N ARG A 154 13.49 -8.83 17.41
CA ARG A 154 13.09 -7.86 16.39
C ARG A 154 11.61 -8.02 16.07
N PRO A 155 10.76 -7.02 16.34
CA PRO A 155 9.35 -7.06 16.00
C PRO A 155 9.15 -6.93 14.49
N ASN A 156 7.94 -7.27 14.03
CA ASN A 156 7.57 -7.15 12.61
C ASN A 156 7.61 -5.69 12.10
N TYR A 157 7.57 -4.71 13.00
CA TYR A 157 7.62 -3.29 12.68
C TYR A 157 8.39 -2.51 13.75
N LEU A 158 9.32 -1.65 13.33
CA LEU A 158 10.14 -0.82 14.21
C LEU A 158 9.45 0.53 14.47
N GLN A 159 8.85 0.68 15.65
CA GLN A 159 8.06 1.87 16.00
C GLN A 159 8.90 3.16 16.03
N LEU A 160 10.15 3.10 16.54
CA LEU A 160 11.00 4.28 16.57
C LEU A 160 11.47 4.69 15.16
N LEU A 161 11.52 3.75 14.20
CA LEU A 161 11.98 4.04 12.84
C LEU A 161 11.13 5.15 12.21
N HIS A 162 9.80 5.02 12.26
CA HIS A 162 8.87 6.02 11.73
C HIS A 162 9.18 7.43 12.24
N VAL A 163 9.31 7.58 13.56
CA VAL A 163 9.49 8.91 14.16
C VAL A 163 10.89 9.46 13.92
N PHE A 164 11.90 8.59 13.83
CA PHE A 164 13.23 8.99 13.36
C PHE A 164 13.18 9.45 11.90
N MET A 165 12.36 8.85 11.03
CA MET A 165 12.19 9.34 9.65
C MET A 165 11.55 10.73 9.61
N ARG A 166 10.55 11.00 10.47
CA ARG A 166 9.99 12.35 10.62
C ARG A 166 11.05 13.37 11.07
N ALA A 167 11.87 13.00 12.05
CA ALA A 167 12.94 13.87 12.53
C ALA A 167 14.03 14.07 11.45
N PHE A 168 14.43 13.00 10.77
CA PHE A 168 15.40 13.05 9.67
C PHE A 168 14.94 13.98 8.55
N GLN A 169 13.66 13.94 8.18
CA GLN A 169 13.06 14.88 7.25
C GLN A 169 13.29 16.32 7.69
N GLY A 170 12.96 16.63 8.96
CA GLY A 170 13.10 17.97 9.53
C GLY A 170 14.54 18.46 9.60
N TYR A 171 15.48 17.60 9.98
CA TYR A 171 16.89 17.97 10.14
C TYR A 171 17.66 18.07 8.81
N TYR A 172 17.44 17.12 7.91
CA TYR A 172 18.37 16.88 6.80
C TYR A 172 17.73 17.03 5.43
N LEU A 173 16.39 17.05 5.34
CA LEU A 173 15.66 17.11 4.08
C LEU A 173 14.73 18.34 4.02
N ALA A 174 15.03 19.41 4.77
CA ALA A 174 14.23 20.63 4.75
C ALA A 174 14.09 21.20 3.32
N SER A 175 15.14 21.12 2.50
CA SER A 175 15.12 21.51 1.07
C SER A 175 14.22 20.63 0.20
N GLU A 176 13.99 19.38 0.60
CA GLU A 176 13.18 18.40 -0.14
C GLU A 176 11.69 18.46 0.23
N THR A 177 11.27 19.34 1.14
CA THR A 177 9.88 19.44 1.60
C THR A 177 8.91 19.58 0.42
N THR A 178 9.28 20.32 -0.62
CA THR A 178 8.47 20.45 -1.83
C THR A 178 8.38 19.14 -2.61
N ALA A 179 9.48 18.39 -2.75
CA ALA A 179 9.51 17.10 -3.43
C ALA A 179 8.67 16.06 -2.67
N ILE A 180 8.78 16.01 -1.34
CA ILE A 180 7.97 15.14 -0.48
C ILE A 180 6.48 15.44 -0.65
N ARG A 181 6.12 16.72 -0.59
CA ARG A 181 4.73 17.15 -0.80
C ARG A 181 4.21 16.76 -2.17
N THR A 182 5.03 16.89 -3.22
CA THR A 182 4.66 16.48 -4.57
C THR A 182 4.44 14.97 -4.66
N ALA A 183 5.34 14.15 -4.10
CA ALA A 183 5.19 12.70 -4.07
C ALA A 183 3.91 12.29 -3.31
N HIS A 184 3.68 12.86 -2.12
CA HIS A 184 2.44 12.63 -1.35
C HIS A 184 1.19 13.00 -2.17
N ARG A 185 1.18 14.17 -2.79
CA ARG A 185 0.04 14.62 -3.60
C ARG A 185 -0.23 13.68 -4.77
N GLN A 186 0.80 13.24 -5.46
CA GLN A 186 0.68 12.29 -6.56
C GLN A 186 0.10 10.96 -6.07
N ALA A 187 0.63 10.43 -4.97
CA ALA A 187 0.15 9.21 -4.33
C ALA A 187 -1.34 9.27 -3.95
N MET A 188 -1.77 10.37 -3.32
CA MET A 188 -3.17 10.57 -2.91
C MET A 188 -4.09 10.79 -4.12
N ALA A 189 -3.64 11.55 -5.12
CA ALA A 189 -4.38 11.75 -6.36
C ALA A 189 -4.63 10.43 -7.10
N HIS A 190 -3.66 9.51 -7.04
CA HIS A 190 -3.75 8.19 -7.64
C HIS A 190 -4.45 7.16 -6.73
N LYS A 191 -4.91 7.56 -5.53
CA LYS A 191 -5.56 6.71 -4.53
C LYS A 191 -4.79 5.43 -4.24
N LEU A 192 -3.47 5.54 -4.15
CA LEU A 192 -2.62 4.38 -3.94
C LEU A 192 -2.78 3.82 -2.52
N TYR A 193 -3.07 4.64 -1.53
CA TYR A 193 -3.09 4.22 -0.14
C TYR A 193 -4.51 4.23 0.42
N ASP A 194 -4.82 3.28 1.30
CA ASP A 194 -6.09 3.26 2.04
C ASP A 194 -6.17 4.51 2.94
N LYS A 195 -7.27 5.26 2.83
CA LYS A 195 -7.52 6.50 3.59
C LYS A 195 -7.52 6.28 5.11
N THR A 196 -7.75 5.05 5.58
CA THR A 196 -7.66 4.72 7.00
C THR A 196 -6.22 4.66 7.50
N THR A 197 -5.23 4.50 6.61
CA THR A 197 -3.82 4.35 6.97
C THR A 197 -3.13 5.68 7.30
N TYR A 198 -2.13 5.63 8.18
CA TYR A 198 -1.50 6.83 8.70
C TYR A 198 -0.75 7.66 7.64
N CYS A 199 -0.26 7.01 6.58
CA CYS A 199 0.46 7.67 5.49
C CYS A 199 -0.40 8.64 4.67
N THR A 200 -1.73 8.57 4.78
CA THR A 200 -2.66 9.49 4.09
C THR A 200 -2.96 10.78 4.87
N THR A 201 -2.41 10.90 6.08
CA THR A 201 -2.73 12.02 6.98
C THR A 201 -2.15 13.35 6.52
N ASP A 202 -0.85 13.35 6.21
CA ASP A 202 -0.09 14.52 5.77
C ASP A 202 1.21 14.07 5.07
N ASP A 203 1.90 15.01 4.43
CA ASP A 203 3.12 14.76 3.66
C ASP A 203 4.30 14.27 4.54
N ARG A 204 4.31 14.60 5.83
CA ARG A 204 5.32 14.12 6.79
C ARG A 204 5.08 12.67 7.18
N SER A 205 3.83 12.32 7.45
CA SER A 205 3.39 10.97 7.80
C SER A 205 3.58 10.05 6.61
N PHE A 206 3.24 10.53 5.40
CA PHE A 206 3.56 9.87 4.14
C PHE A 206 5.05 9.53 4.03
N PHE A 207 5.93 10.53 4.19
CA PHE A 207 7.37 10.31 4.08
C PHE A 207 7.89 9.29 5.10
N ALA A 208 7.42 9.38 6.35
CA ALA A 208 7.86 8.51 7.43
C ALA A 208 7.42 7.06 7.24
N GLU A 209 6.15 6.84 6.89
CA GLU A 209 5.61 5.51 6.61
C GLU A 209 6.26 4.92 5.36
N ALA A 210 6.30 5.66 4.25
CA ALA A 210 6.91 5.17 3.01
C ALA A 210 8.41 4.88 3.20
N SER A 211 9.14 5.69 3.98
CA SER A 211 10.54 5.40 4.34
C SER A 211 10.67 4.17 5.23
N SER A 212 9.75 3.95 6.16
CA SER A 212 9.78 2.77 7.04
C SER A 212 9.54 1.49 6.25
N ALA A 213 8.57 1.48 5.32
CA ALA A 213 8.36 0.39 4.38
C ALA A 213 9.57 0.19 3.44
N TYR A 214 10.19 1.28 2.99
CA TYR A 214 11.36 1.21 2.11
C TYR A 214 12.61 0.66 2.81
N LEU A 215 12.83 1.03 4.07
CA LEU A 215 14.03 0.66 4.82
C LEU A 215 13.88 -0.69 5.52
N ASP A 216 12.67 -1.04 5.96
CA ASP A 216 12.40 -2.28 6.69
C ASP A 216 11.04 -2.90 6.32
N TYR A 217 10.02 -2.65 7.14
CA TYR A 217 8.69 -3.22 7.01
C TYR A 217 7.65 -2.27 7.63
N LEU A 218 6.41 -2.34 7.17
CA LEU A 218 5.25 -1.60 7.67
C LEU A 218 4.13 -2.56 8.04
N TYR A 219 3.36 -2.25 9.08
CA TYR A 219 2.29 -3.14 9.54
C TYR A 219 1.03 -3.13 8.65
N TYR A 220 0.96 -2.24 7.65
CA TYR A 220 -0.07 -2.21 6.62
C TYR A 220 0.56 -2.02 5.23
N PHE A 221 -0.16 -2.39 4.18
CA PHE A 221 0.34 -2.31 2.81
C PHE A 221 0.51 -0.85 2.34
N PRO A 222 1.58 -0.49 1.60
CA PRO A 222 2.71 -1.35 1.19
C PRO A 222 3.62 -1.70 2.36
N HIS A 223 3.96 -2.99 2.50
CA HIS A 223 4.69 -3.48 3.67
C HIS A 223 6.19 -3.26 3.52
N GLY A 224 6.76 -3.52 2.36
CA GLY A 224 8.20 -3.46 2.15
C GLY A 224 8.62 -2.67 0.90
N ARG A 225 9.93 -2.48 0.73
CA ARG A 225 10.54 -1.83 -0.44
C ARG A 225 10.04 -2.38 -1.78
N GLY A 226 9.87 -3.70 -1.87
CA GLY A 226 9.35 -4.36 -3.08
C GLY A 226 7.89 -4.03 -3.37
N ASP A 227 7.07 -3.85 -2.34
CA ASP A 227 5.68 -3.44 -2.51
C ASP A 227 5.61 -2.00 -2.98
N ILE A 228 6.37 -1.09 -2.37
CA ILE A 228 6.45 0.31 -2.86
C ILE A 228 6.90 0.32 -4.32
N GLN A 229 7.91 -0.48 -4.70
CA GLN A 229 8.38 -0.51 -6.09
C GLN A 229 7.28 -0.89 -7.08
N LYS A 230 6.40 -1.82 -6.71
CA LYS A 230 5.30 -2.29 -7.57
C LYS A 230 4.08 -1.36 -7.50
N HIS A 231 3.75 -0.90 -6.31
CA HIS A 231 2.51 -0.19 -5.99
C HIS A 231 2.61 1.32 -6.20
N ASP A 232 3.75 1.90 -5.83
CA ASP A 232 4.06 3.32 -5.97
C ASP A 232 5.49 3.52 -6.49
N PRO A 233 5.74 3.18 -7.77
CA PRO A 233 7.08 3.23 -8.36
C PRO A 233 7.69 4.65 -8.37
N ALA A 234 6.84 5.68 -8.38
CA ALA A 234 7.29 7.07 -8.30
C ALA A 234 7.88 7.38 -6.91
N THR A 235 7.16 7.00 -5.84
CA THR A 235 7.66 7.12 -4.47
C THR A 235 8.87 6.23 -4.21
N TYR A 236 8.89 5.00 -4.76
CA TYR A 236 10.08 4.14 -4.70
C TYR A 236 11.32 4.86 -5.22
N LYS A 237 11.24 5.44 -6.43
CA LYS A 237 12.39 6.13 -7.04
C LYS A 237 12.81 7.35 -6.24
N PHE A 238 11.85 8.10 -5.70
CA PHE A 238 12.11 9.24 -4.84
C PHE A 238 12.86 8.82 -3.56
N LEU A 239 12.38 7.79 -2.87
CA LEU A 239 13.00 7.23 -1.67
C LEU A 239 14.37 6.63 -1.97
N ASP A 240 14.53 5.95 -3.10
CA ASP A 240 15.82 5.40 -3.54
C ASP A 240 16.88 6.49 -3.73
N GLY A 241 16.51 7.63 -4.31
CA GLY A 241 17.38 8.80 -4.42
C GLY A 241 17.81 9.40 -3.07
N ILE A 242 16.99 9.23 -2.02
CA ILE A 242 17.30 9.70 -0.66
C ILE A 242 18.16 8.68 0.08
N TRP A 243 17.71 7.43 0.12
CA TRP A 243 18.20 6.43 1.05
C TRP A 243 19.41 5.65 0.53
N SER A 244 19.57 5.48 -0.79
CA SER A 244 20.68 4.69 -1.38
C SER A 244 22.07 5.08 -0.86
N LYS A 245 22.31 6.37 -0.58
CA LYS A 245 23.58 6.88 -0.02
C LYS A 245 23.81 6.57 1.47
N TYR A 246 22.75 6.20 2.19
CA TYR A 246 22.77 5.88 3.62
C TYR A 246 22.61 4.38 3.90
N LEU A 247 22.42 3.55 2.88
CA LEU A 247 22.33 2.10 3.02
C LEU A 247 23.73 1.46 3.05
N PRO A 248 23.90 0.30 3.72
CA PRO A 248 25.14 -0.46 3.69
C PRO A 248 25.53 -0.90 2.27
N ALA A 249 26.80 -0.74 1.90
CA ALA A 249 27.34 -1.28 0.65
C ALA A 249 27.23 -2.81 0.65
N GLY A 250 26.55 -3.39 -0.33
CA GLY A 250 26.40 -4.85 -0.44
C GLY A 250 25.51 -5.52 0.61
N LYS A 251 24.80 -4.75 1.46
CA LYS A 251 23.78 -5.27 2.40
C LYS A 251 22.54 -4.38 2.41
N ALA A 252 22.03 -4.00 1.24
CA ALA A 252 20.60 -3.73 1.19
C ALA A 252 19.90 -5.05 1.57
N ARG A 253 19.03 -5.05 2.59
CA ARG A 253 18.07 -6.17 2.74
C ARG A 253 17.46 -6.37 1.37
N ALA A 254 17.56 -7.59 0.83
CA ALA A 254 17.21 -7.85 -0.56
C ALA A 254 15.82 -7.26 -0.82
N ALA A 255 15.71 -6.39 -1.83
CA ALA A 255 14.41 -6.02 -2.34
C ALA A 255 13.67 -7.34 -2.65
N GLY A 256 12.55 -7.59 -1.97
CA GLY A 256 11.80 -8.84 -2.12
C GLY A 256 12.24 -9.99 -1.21
N ALA A 257 12.69 -9.73 0.03
CA ALA A 257 12.61 -10.78 1.05
C ALA A 257 11.16 -11.28 1.10
N ARG A 258 10.96 -12.55 0.74
CA ARG A 258 9.65 -13.20 0.70
C ARG A 258 8.94 -12.97 2.05
N PRO A 259 7.69 -12.49 2.08
CA PRO A 259 6.93 -12.40 3.32
C PRO A 259 6.91 -13.77 4.01
N PRO A 260 6.95 -13.88 5.34
CA PRO A 260 6.79 -15.17 6.00
C PRO A 260 5.49 -15.84 5.56
N ASP A 261 5.48 -17.16 5.44
CA ASP A 261 4.28 -17.91 5.01
C ASP A 261 3.16 -17.93 6.07
N GLY A 262 3.46 -17.40 7.26
CA GLY A 262 2.58 -17.30 8.42
C GLY A 262 2.38 -18.61 9.18
N SER A 263 3.07 -19.70 8.84
CA SER A 263 3.00 -20.98 9.55
C SER A 263 3.45 -20.88 11.02
N ALA A 264 4.34 -19.94 11.33
CA ALA A 264 4.76 -19.64 12.71
C ALA A 264 3.63 -19.02 13.55
N GLU A 265 2.73 -18.24 12.94
CA GLU A 265 1.70 -17.48 13.64
C GLU A 265 0.33 -18.17 13.58
N PHE A 266 -0.02 -18.74 12.42
CA PHE A 266 -1.33 -19.30 12.15
C PHE A 266 -1.29 -20.81 12.01
N ARG A 267 -2.43 -21.44 12.31
CA ARG A 267 -2.61 -22.88 12.11
C ARG A 267 -2.66 -23.18 10.61
N THR A 268 -1.96 -24.22 10.16
CA THR A 268 -1.87 -24.67 8.75
C THR A 268 -1.99 -26.20 8.60
N ASP A 269 -2.28 -26.92 9.68
CA ASP A 269 -2.48 -28.37 9.75
C ASP A 269 -3.98 -28.73 9.83
N PHE A 270 -4.73 -28.30 8.83
CA PHE A 270 -6.16 -28.63 8.65
C PHE A 270 -6.49 -28.71 7.16
N LYS A 271 -7.71 -29.13 6.81
CA LYS A 271 -8.20 -29.21 5.43
C LYS A 271 -9.31 -28.20 5.19
N PRO A 272 -9.61 -27.81 3.94
CA PRO A 272 -10.73 -26.91 3.63
C PRO A 272 -12.06 -27.36 4.23
N ALA A 273 -12.29 -28.68 4.34
CA ALA A 273 -13.49 -29.25 4.97
C ALA A 273 -13.59 -29.00 6.49
N ASP A 274 -12.48 -28.65 7.15
CA ASP A 274 -12.45 -28.30 8.58
C ASP A 274 -12.78 -26.82 8.82
N ILE A 275 -12.97 -26.02 7.76
CA ILE A 275 -13.40 -24.62 7.89
C ILE A 275 -14.90 -24.61 8.21
N ASN A 276 -15.26 -23.92 9.30
CA ASN A 276 -16.66 -23.69 9.61
C ASN A 276 -17.19 -22.57 8.70
N LEU A 277 -17.94 -22.95 7.68
CA LEU A 277 -18.50 -22.03 6.68
C LEU A 277 -19.88 -21.54 7.12
N GLY A 278 -20.08 -20.23 7.04
CA GLY A 278 -21.38 -19.60 7.21
C GLY A 278 -22.33 -19.86 6.03
N PRO A 279 -23.52 -19.21 6.00
CA PRO A 279 -24.44 -19.30 4.87
C PRO A 279 -23.83 -18.68 3.60
N GLN A 280 -24.19 -19.21 2.43
CA GLN A 280 -23.86 -18.58 1.14
C GLN A 280 -24.60 -17.23 1.03
N LEU A 281 -23.88 -16.17 0.68
CA LEU A 281 -24.44 -14.83 0.50
C LEU A 281 -24.53 -14.41 -0.97
N VAL A 282 -23.44 -14.54 -1.74
CA VAL A 282 -23.36 -14.15 -3.16
C VAL A 282 -22.63 -15.22 -3.96
N GLY A 283 -23.02 -15.46 -5.21
CA GLY A 283 -22.37 -16.42 -6.11
C GLY A 283 -22.77 -17.87 -5.86
N GLU A 284 -22.11 -18.79 -6.58
CA GLU A 284 -22.37 -20.22 -6.48
C GLU A 284 -22.06 -20.75 -5.08
N LYS A 285 -22.81 -21.78 -4.65
CA LYS A 285 -22.58 -22.43 -3.37
C LYS A 285 -21.18 -23.04 -3.34
N PHE A 286 -20.35 -22.61 -2.39
CA PHE A 286 -19.02 -23.17 -2.22
C PHE A 286 -19.06 -24.58 -1.63
N ASP A 287 -18.38 -25.53 -2.29
CA ASP A 287 -18.10 -26.87 -1.78
C ASP A 287 -16.60 -27.00 -1.46
N PRO A 288 -16.19 -27.30 -0.21
CA PRO A 288 -14.79 -27.54 0.14
C PRO A 288 -14.07 -28.59 -0.71
N LYS A 289 -14.79 -29.57 -1.27
CA LYS A 289 -14.19 -30.57 -2.18
C LYS A 289 -13.75 -29.96 -3.51
N SER A 290 -14.29 -28.81 -3.89
CA SER A 290 -13.88 -28.10 -5.11
C SER A 290 -12.41 -27.63 -5.06
N CYS A 291 -11.78 -27.63 -3.88
CA CYS A 291 -10.36 -27.31 -3.71
C CYS A 291 -9.43 -28.40 -4.28
N ASP A 292 -9.91 -29.62 -4.50
CA ASP A 292 -9.07 -30.72 -4.96
C ASP A 292 -8.51 -30.43 -6.37
N GLY A 293 -7.18 -30.44 -6.49
CA GLY A 293 -6.48 -30.14 -7.75
C GLY A 293 -6.51 -28.66 -8.17
N LYS A 294 -7.05 -27.76 -7.33
CA LYS A 294 -7.12 -26.31 -7.58
C LYS A 294 -6.27 -25.53 -6.59
N VAL A 295 -5.88 -24.32 -6.98
CA VAL A 295 -5.33 -23.33 -6.05
C VAL A 295 -6.49 -22.49 -5.53
N THR A 296 -6.72 -22.50 -4.21
CA THR A 296 -7.83 -21.76 -3.59
C THR A 296 -7.28 -20.67 -2.68
N LEU A 297 -7.70 -19.42 -2.92
CA LEU A 297 -7.50 -18.30 -2.00
C LEU A 297 -8.76 -18.14 -1.15
N PHE A 298 -8.63 -18.32 0.15
CA PHE A 298 -9.62 -17.90 1.13
C PHE A 298 -9.24 -16.52 1.64
N THR A 299 -10.16 -15.56 1.62
CA THR A 299 -9.87 -14.21 2.08
C THR A 299 -10.95 -13.70 3.01
N PHE A 300 -10.55 -13.19 4.18
CA PHE A 300 -11.42 -12.43 5.05
C PHE A 300 -11.51 -11.00 4.56
N TRP A 301 -12.72 -10.57 4.24
CA TRP A 301 -13.00 -9.19 3.85
C TRP A 301 -14.23 -8.70 4.61
N ALA A 302 -14.04 -7.58 5.31
CA ALA A 302 -15.03 -6.95 6.19
C ALA A 302 -15.03 -5.41 6.05
N GLY A 303 -14.29 -4.86 5.07
CA GLY A 303 -14.07 -3.42 4.95
C GLY A 303 -15.01 -2.73 3.96
N ASP A 304 -15.07 -1.40 4.04
CA ASP A 304 -15.61 -0.52 2.99
C ASP A 304 -14.67 -0.44 1.77
N ASP A 305 -13.45 -1.00 1.89
CA ASP A 305 -12.41 -0.87 0.88
C ASP A 305 -12.65 -1.80 -0.33
N ALA A 306 -12.81 -1.17 -1.49
CA ALA A 306 -12.94 -1.85 -2.79
C ALA A 306 -11.58 -2.21 -3.42
N VAL A 307 -10.44 -1.78 -2.87
CA VAL A 307 -9.11 -2.09 -3.41
C VAL A 307 -8.80 -3.60 -3.34
N PRO A 308 -8.96 -4.30 -2.20
CA PRO A 308 -8.83 -5.75 -2.12
C PRO A 308 -9.68 -6.47 -3.16
N LEU A 309 -10.92 -6.03 -3.32
CA LEU A 309 -11.89 -6.57 -4.27
C LEU A 309 -11.40 -6.47 -5.73
N LYS A 310 -10.78 -5.35 -6.11
CA LYS A 310 -10.19 -5.17 -7.44
C LYS A 310 -9.02 -6.13 -7.69
N TRP A 311 -8.18 -6.37 -6.67
CA TRP A 311 -7.07 -7.33 -6.77
C TRP A 311 -7.58 -8.75 -6.96
N LEU A 312 -8.56 -9.17 -6.14
CA LEU A 312 -9.16 -10.51 -6.24
C LEU A 312 -9.77 -10.75 -7.63
N LYS A 313 -10.51 -9.76 -8.16
CA LYS A 313 -11.06 -9.85 -9.51
C LYS A 313 -9.96 -9.98 -10.56
N LYS A 314 -8.93 -9.13 -10.50
CA LYS A 314 -7.78 -9.18 -11.41
C LYS A 314 -7.08 -10.55 -11.37
N TRP A 315 -6.77 -11.06 -10.17
CA TRP A 315 -6.13 -12.36 -10.01
C TRP A 315 -7.02 -13.50 -10.51
N HIS A 316 -8.34 -13.41 -10.29
CA HIS A 316 -9.28 -14.40 -10.81
C HIS A 316 -9.35 -14.40 -12.33
N GLU A 317 -9.43 -13.22 -12.97
CA GLU A 317 -9.44 -13.10 -14.43
C GLU A 317 -8.14 -13.59 -15.07
N GLU A 318 -6.99 -13.34 -14.43
CA GLU A 318 -5.67 -13.77 -14.91
C GLU A 318 -5.44 -15.28 -14.67
N LEU A 319 -5.71 -15.77 -13.46
CA LEU A 319 -5.26 -17.08 -12.99
C LEU A 319 -6.37 -18.14 -13.01
N GLY A 320 -7.64 -17.74 -13.03
CA GLY A 320 -8.81 -18.63 -12.99
C GLY A 320 -8.78 -19.73 -14.05
N PRO A 321 -8.43 -19.44 -15.32
CA PRO A 321 -8.27 -20.44 -16.38
C PRO A 321 -7.25 -21.54 -16.07
N PHE A 322 -6.35 -21.32 -15.11
CA PHE A 322 -5.33 -22.28 -14.68
C PHE A 322 -5.71 -23.01 -13.38
N GLY A 323 -7.00 -23.01 -13.02
CA GLY A 323 -7.51 -23.70 -11.83
C GLY A 323 -7.33 -22.92 -10.53
N PHE A 324 -7.25 -21.60 -10.60
CA PHE A 324 -7.34 -20.72 -9.44
C PHE A 324 -8.81 -20.40 -9.10
N GLN A 325 -9.13 -20.37 -7.82
CA GLN A 325 -10.44 -19.92 -7.33
C GLN A 325 -10.31 -19.08 -6.05
N VAL A 326 -11.27 -18.19 -5.84
CA VAL A 326 -11.36 -17.31 -4.68
C VAL A 326 -12.59 -17.67 -3.87
N VAL A 327 -12.50 -17.60 -2.55
CA VAL A 327 -13.63 -17.70 -1.61
C VAL A 327 -13.51 -16.55 -0.62
N ILE A 328 -14.49 -15.65 -0.61
CA ILE A 328 -14.54 -14.60 0.41
C ILE A 328 -15.25 -15.15 1.65
N LEU A 329 -14.58 -15.04 2.79
CA LEU A 329 -15.09 -15.34 4.11
C LEU A 329 -15.45 -14.02 4.79
N SER A 330 -16.72 -13.76 5.04
CA SER A 330 -17.12 -12.59 5.82
C SER A 330 -16.84 -12.85 7.31
N ALA A 331 -16.17 -11.92 7.99
CA ALA A 331 -15.97 -11.96 9.44
C ALA A 331 -17.12 -11.22 10.14
N ASP A 332 -17.89 -11.97 10.96
CA ASP A 332 -18.91 -11.54 11.94
C ASP A 332 -19.81 -10.32 11.59
N TYR A 333 -21.01 -10.57 11.04
CA TYR A 333 -22.05 -9.54 10.90
C TYR A 333 -23.46 -10.05 11.20
N THR A 334 -23.93 -9.84 12.44
CA THR A 334 -25.35 -9.85 12.75
C THR A 334 -26.04 -8.49 12.49
N ARG A 335 -25.36 -7.49 11.88
CA ARG A 335 -25.94 -6.14 11.68
C ARG A 335 -25.89 -5.52 10.27
N GLU A 336 -25.26 -6.11 9.24
CA GLU A 336 -25.04 -5.41 7.95
C GLU A 336 -25.10 -6.29 6.69
N LYS A 337 -25.80 -7.43 6.73
CA LYS A 337 -25.87 -8.42 5.62
C LYS A 337 -26.17 -7.79 4.25
N ASP A 338 -27.17 -6.92 4.17
CA ASP A 338 -27.62 -6.35 2.90
C ASP A 338 -26.61 -5.38 2.29
N ASP A 339 -25.83 -4.68 3.12
CA ASP A 339 -24.76 -3.80 2.64
C ASP A 339 -23.58 -4.61 2.10
N VAL A 340 -23.19 -5.68 2.79
CA VAL A 340 -22.12 -6.59 2.32
C VAL A 340 -22.51 -7.23 0.98
N ILE A 341 -23.75 -7.71 0.83
CA ILE A 341 -24.26 -8.25 -0.43
C ILE A 341 -24.18 -7.18 -1.53
N ARG A 342 -24.75 -5.99 -1.28
CA ARG A 342 -24.73 -4.88 -2.25
C ARG A 342 -23.31 -4.54 -2.70
N ARG A 343 -22.34 -4.47 -1.78
CA ARG A 343 -20.95 -4.14 -2.08
C ARG A 343 -20.22 -5.24 -2.85
N ALA A 344 -20.58 -6.51 -2.63
CA ALA A 344 -20.03 -7.63 -3.38
C ALA A 344 -20.64 -7.75 -4.78
N GLU A 345 -21.93 -7.44 -4.94
CA GLU A 345 -22.65 -7.45 -6.21
C GLU A 345 -22.24 -6.28 -7.12
N THR A 346 -21.99 -5.10 -6.55
CA THR A 346 -21.61 -3.88 -7.31
C THR A 346 -20.41 -4.08 -8.26
N PRO A 347 -19.28 -4.69 -7.85
CA PRO A 347 -18.16 -4.99 -8.75
C PRO A 347 -18.38 -6.22 -9.66
N GLY A 348 -19.51 -6.92 -9.52
CA GLY A 348 -19.84 -8.13 -10.28
C GLY A 348 -18.87 -9.27 -9.98
N MET A 349 -18.72 -9.64 -8.70
CA MET A 349 -17.77 -10.67 -8.28
C MET A 349 -18.17 -12.04 -8.82
N PRO A 350 -17.27 -12.75 -9.55
CA PRO A 350 -17.58 -14.07 -10.10
C PRO A 350 -17.41 -15.20 -9.08
N PHE A 351 -17.06 -14.91 -7.83
CA PHE A 351 -16.69 -15.93 -6.83
C PHE A 351 -17.56 -15.91 -5.57
N PRO A 352 -17.66 -17.06 -4.88
CA PRO A 352 -18.50 -17.20 -3.69
C PRO A 352 -18.13 -16.24 -2.56
N LEU A 353 -19.15 -15.59 -2.00
CA LEU A 353 -19.10 -14.91 -0.71
C LEU A 353 -19.88 -15.72 0.32
N VAL A 354 -19.18 -16.15 1.36
CA VAL A 354 -19.75 -16.91 2.48
C VAL A 354 -19.85 -15.99 3.70
N GLY A 355 -20.95 -16.10 4.44
CA GLY A 355 -21.19 -15.37 5.69
C GLY A 355 -20.24 -15.79 6.80
N THR A 356 -20.56 -15.44 8.05
CA THR A 356 -19.70 -15.64 9.24
C THR A 356 -19.02 -17.01 9.22
N SER A 357 -17.72 -17.01 8.95
CA SER A 357 -16.92 -18.21 8.79
C SER A 357 -15.71 -18.20 9.73
N TYR A 358 -15.31 -19.38 10.19
CA TYR A 358 -14.19 -19.55 11.12
C TYR A 358 -13.19 -20.57 10.59
N MET A 359 -11.94 -20.15 10.49
CA MET A 359 -10.83 -21.06 10.24
C MET A 359 -10.26 -21.61 11.56
N PRO A 360 -9.84 -22.89 11.59
CA PRO A 360 -9.13 -23.45 12.73
C PRO A 360 -7.92 -22.59 13.14
N ALA A 361 -7.71 -22.45 14.45
CA ALA A 361 -6.63 -21.66 15.02
C ALA A 361 -5.73 -22.51 15.94
N LYS A 362 -4.55 -21.98 16.26
CA LYS A 362 -3.61 -22.66 17.17
C LYS A 362 -4.20 -22.69 18.59
N PRO A 363 -3.93 -23.74 19.39
CA PRO A 363 -4.28 -23.74 20.81
C PRO A 363 -3.68 -22.51 21.51
N LYS A 364 -4.52 -21.70 22.18
CA LYS A 364 -4.14 -20.41 22.80
C LYS A 364 -3.60 -19.34 21.83
N GLY A 365 -3.75 -19.54 20.53
CA GLY A 365 -3.45 -18.52 19.52
C GLY A 365 -4.58 -17.47 19.44
N GLN A 366 -4.23 -16.25 19.03
CA GLN A 366 -5.23 -15.20 18.83
C GLN A 366 -6.01 -15.43 17.51
N ASN A 367 -7.33 -15.28 17.57
CA ASN A 367 -8.21 -15.24 16.40
C ASN A 367 -8.38 -13.79 15.94
N TRP A 368 -7.50 -13.32 15.07
CA TRP A 368 -7.63 -11.99 14.49
C TRP A 368 -7.36 -12.03 12.99
N ALA A 369 -7.94 -11.08 12.27
CA ALA A 369 -7.73 -10.86 10.85
C ALA A 369 -7.07 -9.48 10.64
N PHE A 370 -6.29 -9.34 9.57
CA PHE A 370 -5.70 -8.06 9.21
C PHE A 370 -6.80 -7.11 8.70
N PRO A 371 -6.84 -5.85 9.16
CA PRO A 371 -7.83 -4.86 8.72
C PRO A 371 -7.85 -4.65 7.19
N SER A 372 -6.69 -4.74 6.54
CA SER A 372 -6.52 -4.63 5.08
C SER A 372 -6.82 -5.93 4.31
N GLY A 373 -7.42 -6.92 4.97
CA GLY A 373 -7.73 -8.25 4.43
C GLY A 373 -6.73 -9.31 4.89
N HIS A 374 -7.25 -10.47 5.29
CA HIS A 374 -6.47 -11.65 5.68
C HIS A 374 -6.67 -12.75 4.65
N ALA A 375 -5.60 -13.41 4.19
CA ALA A 375 -5.64 -14.48 3.21
C ALA A 375 -5.12 -15.80 3.76
N ALA A 376 -5.63 -16.90 3.21
CA ALA A 376 -5.03 -18.22 3.30
C ALA A 376 -5.04 -18.90 1.93
N VAL A 377 -3.90 -19.42 1.49
CA VAL A 377 -3.73 -20.04 0.17
C VAL A 377 -3.60 -21.54 0.33
N TYR A 378 -4.51 -22.30 -0.29
CA TYR A 378 -4.46 -23.75 -0.38
C TYR A 378 -4.02 -24.18 -1.78
N SER A 379 -2.99 -25.01 -1.88
CA SER A 379 -2.37 -25.42 -3.14
C SER A 379 -3.08 -26.62 -3.76
N ALA A 380 -2.86 -26.81 -5.07
CA ALA A 380 -3.41 -27.94 -5.82
C ALA A 380 -2.90 -29.31 -5.33
N GLU A 381 -1.78 -29.34 -4.60
CA GLU A 381 -1.21 -30.52 -3.95
C GLU A 381 -1.84 -30.82 -2.57
N GLY A 382 -2.83 -30.04 -2.15
CA GLY A 382 -3.55 -30.27 -0.90
C GLY A 382 -2.82 -29.77 0.36
N LYS A 383 -2.02 -28.70 0.23
CA LYS A 383 -1.25 -28.09 1.32
C LYS A 383 -1.56 -26.60 1.46
N TRP A 384 -1.55 -26.07 2.68
CA TRP A 384 -1.57 -24.63 2.90
C TRP A 384 -0.20 -24.04 2.54
N ALA A 385 -0.18 -23.13 1.57
CA ALA A 385 1.02 -22.45 1.11
C ALA A 385 1.26 -21.12 1.84
N PHE A 386 0.20 -20.51 2.38
CA PHE A 386 0.27 -19.21 3.04
C PHE A 386 -0.93 -18.99 3.97
N ARG A 387 -0.73 -18.23 5.06
CA ARG A 387 -1.81 -17.59 5.84
C ARG A 387 -1.32 -16.29 6.48
N GLY A 388 -1.96 -15.15 6.22
CA GLY A 388 -1.45 -13.85 6.66
C GLY A 388 -2.18 -12.66 6.01
N PRO A 389 -1.52 -11.50 5.84
CA PRO A 389 -2.09 -10.36 5.09
C PRO A 389 -2.45 -10.73 3.65
N LEU A 390 -3.54 -10.15 3.11
CA LEU A 390 -4.00 -10.46 1.75
C LEU A 390 -2.95 -10.13 0.67
N ALA A 391 -2.28 -8.98 0.80
CA ALA A 391 -1.27 -8.55 -0.16
C ALA A 391 -0.09 -9.54 -0.24
N ASP A 392 0.37 -10.02 0.90
CA ASP A 392 1.48 -10.99 1.00
C ASP A 392 1.12 -12.34 0.36
N GLY A 393 -0.17 -12.70 0.34
CA GLY A 393 -0.65 -13.94 -0.28
C GLY A 393 -0.48 -14.00 -1.80
N GLU A 394 -0.30 -12.87 -2.48
CA GLU A 394 -0.19 -12.83 -3.96
C GLU A 394 0.99 -13.66 -4.47
N ILE A 395 2.17 -13.54 -3.84
CA ILE A 395 3.33 -14.30 -4.31
C ILE A 395 3.08 -15.81 -4.16
N TYR A 396 2.50 -16.23 -3.04
CA TYR A 396 2.22 -17.63 -2.73
C TYR A 396 1.16 -18.24 -3.65
N LEU A 397 0.09 -17.50 -3.96
CA LEU A 397 -0.93 -17.97 -4.89
C LEU A 397 -0.37 -18.07 -6.31
N ARG A 398 0.43 -17.09 -6.76
CA ARG A 398 1.01 -17.10 -8.11
C ARG A 398 2.00 -18.23 -8.28
N GLU A 399 2.86 -18.47 -7.30
CA GLU A 399 3.77 -19.62 -7.30
C GLU A 399 3.03 -20.95 -7.35
N ALA A 400 1.94 -21.10 -6.57
CA ALA A 400 1.14 -22.32 -6.56
C ALA A 400 0.47 -22.55 -7.92
N VAL A 401 -0.08 -21.51 -8.54
CA VAL A 401 -0.65 -21.58 -9.89
C VAL A 401 0.45 -21.87 -10.92
N GLY A 402 1.61 -21.23 -10.82
CA GLY A 402 2.74 -21.45 -11.73
C GLY A 402 3.24 -22.90 -11.71
N ARG A 403 3.37 -23.51 -10.53
CA ARG A 403 3.69 -24.95 -10.39
C ARG A 403 2.62 -25.83 -11.03
N LYS A 404 1.34 -25.50 -10.84
CA LYS A 404 0.22 -26.21 -11.46
C LYS A 404 0.26 -26.12 -12.99
N ILE A 405 0.48 -24.93 -13.56
CA ILE A 405 0.60 -24.71 -15.00
C ILE A 405 1.69 -25.60 -15.61
N LEU A 406 2.87 -25.67 -14.98
CA LEU A 406 3.97 -26.49 -15.48
C LEU A 406 3.66 -28.00 -15.41
N LYS A 407 3.00 -28.43 -14.32
CA LYS A 407 2.53 -29.80 -14.18
C LYS A 407 1.53 -30.17 -15.27
N ASP A 408 0.54 -29.31 -15.50
CA ASP A 408 -0.51 -29.53 -16.52
C ASP A 408 0.05 -29.44 -17.94
N ALA A 409 1.07 -28.62 -18.17
CA ALA A 409 1.75 -28.52 -19.45
C ALA A 409 2.58 -29.78 -19.79
N ALA A 410 2.83 -30.66 -18.82
CA ALA A 410 3.63 -31.89 -18.96
C ALA A 410 4.94 -31.61 -19.70
N ILE A 411 5.74 -30.69 -19.17
CA ILE A 411 7.06 -30.31 -19.70
C ILE A 411 8.13 -30.99 -18.84
N PRO A 412 8.58 -32.21 -19.17
CA PRO A 412 9.46 -33.00 -18.30
C PRO A 412 10.90 -32.46 -18.23
N ASP A 413 11.42 -31.94 -19.35
CA ASP A 413 12.79 -31.42 -19.47
C ASP A 413 12.75 -29.99 -20.04
N VAL A 414 12.81 -29.00 -19.16
CA VAL A 414 12.75 -27.59 -19.57
C VAL A 414 14.04 -27.22 -20.33
N ALA A 415 13.90 -26.80 -21.59
CA ALA A 415 15.01 -26.36 -22.40
C ALA A 415 15.67 -25.11 -21.78
N THR A 416 16.99 -24.96 -21.93
CA THR A 416 17.74 -23.82 -21.37
C THR A 416 17.19 -22.47 -21.84
N SER A 417 16.70 -22.40 -23.08
CA SER A 417 16.07 -21.22 -23.67
C SER A 417 14.70 -20.87 -23.03
N VAL A 418 14.00 -21.85 -22.47
CA VAL A 418 12.68 -21.72 -21.82
C VAL A 418 12.80 -21.51 -20.30
N GLN A 419 13.92 -21.93 -19.70
CA GLN A 419 14.17 -21.86 -18.26
C GLN A 419 13.94 -20.47 -17.63
N PRO A 420 14.30 -19.33 -18.26
CA PRO A 420 14.02 -18.02 -17.68
C PRO A 420 12.52 -17.75 -17.45
N ALA A 421 11.66 -18.22 -18.36
CA ALA A 421 10.21 -18.09 -18.22
C ALA A 421 9.67 -19.05 -17.14
N VAL A 422 10.19 -20.28 -17.05
CA VAL A 422 9.84 -21.24 -16.00
C VAL A 422 10.21 -20.72 -14.62
N ASN A 423 11.40 -20.13 -14.47
CA ASN A 423 11.83 -19.51 -13.23
C ASN A 423 10.92 -18.34 -12.85
N ALA A 424 10.60 -17.47 -13.82
CA ALA A 424 9.68 -16.35 -13.59
C ALA A 424 8.30 -16.83 -13.13
N LEU A 425 7.76 -17.86 -13.78
CA LEU A 425 6.46 -18.44 -13.46
C LEU A 425 6.44 -19.08 -12.06
N THR A 426 7.47 -19.84 -11.72
CA THR A 426 7.60 -20.51 -10.41
C THR A 426 7.99 -19.59 -9.27
N SER A 427 8.45 -18.37 -9.58
CA SER A 427 8.71 -17.30 -8.61
C SER A 427 7.52 -16.34 -8.45
N GLY A 428 6.39 -16.63 -9.09
CA GLY A 428 5.17 -15.84 -8.96
C GLY A 428 5.15 -14.52 -9.76
N GLU A 429 5.88 -14.43 -10.88
CA GLU A 429 5.73 -13.27 -11.78
C GLU A 429 4.37 -13.29 -12.52
N PRO A 430 3.81 -12.12 -12.88
CA PRO A 430 2.58 -12.05 -13.67
C PRO A 430 2.70 -12.73 -15.03
N ILE A 431 1.61 -13.37 -15.49
CA ILE A 431 1.59 -14.13 -16.74
C ILE A 431 2.06 -13.30 -17.96
N PRO A 432 1.65 -12.02 -18.13
CA PRO A 432 2.18 -11.20 -19.23
C PRO A 432 3.71 -11.04 -19.19
N ALA A 433 4.31 -10.89 -18.01
CA ALA A 433 5.75 -10.76 -17.86
C ALA A 433 6.47 -12.08 -18.19
N VAL A 434 5.90 -13.21 -17.78
CA VAL A 434 6.40 -14.55 -18.13
C VAL A 434 6.36 -14.75 -19.65
N MET A 435 5.26 -14.38 -20.31
CA MET A 435 5.12 -14.48 -21.77
C MET A 435 6.17 -13.64 -22.50
N LEU A 436 6.46 -12.42 -22.04
CA LEU A 436 7.50 -11.59 -22.66
C LEU A 436 8.90 -12.22 -22.54
N LYS A 437 9.20 -12.88 -21.40
CA LYS A 437 10.46 -13.63 -21.22
C LYS A 437 10.52 -14.88 -22.08
N LEU A 438 9.37 -15.48 -22.39
CA LEU A 438 9.26 -16.68 -23.22
C LEU A 438 9.37 -16.37 -24.72
N LEU A 439 9.00 -15.15 -25.14
CA LEU A 439 8.90 -14.77 -26.55
C LEU A 439 10.17 -15.06 -27.38
N PRO A 440 11.41 -14.77 -26.93
CA PRO A 440 12.61 -15.06 -27.72
C PRO A 440 12.79 -16.56 -28.03
N ALA A 441 12.40 -17.44 -27.11
CA ALA A 441 12.51 -18.89 -27.28
C ALA A 441 11.49 -19.45 -28.30
N THR A 442 10.47 -18.68 -28.69
CA THR A 442 9.47 -19.11 -29.70
C THR A 442 9.98 -19.01 -31.15
N THR A 443 11.05 -18.23 -31.37
CA THR A 443 11.60 -17.92 -32.69
C THR A 443 13.06 -18.36 -32.86
N VAL A 444 13.86 -18.30 -31.79
CA VAL A 444 15.29 -18.62 -31.78
C VAL A 444 15.55 -19.91 -31.02
N GLY A 445 16.49 -20.74 -31.52
CA GLY A 445 16.94 -21.97 -30.85
C GLY A 445 16.62 -23.25 -31.63
N ALA A 446 16.89 -24.40 -30.99
CA ALA A 446 16.58 -25.72 -31.54
C ALA A 446 15.07 -25.88 -31.78
N THR A 447 14.67 -26.77 -32.69
CA THR A 447 13.24 -27.00 -33.00
C THR A 447 12.45 -27.47 -31.78
N THR A 448 13.01 -28.38 -30.97
CA THR A 448 12.42 -28.87 -29.72
C THR A 448 12.16 -27.76 -28.71
N ASP A 449 13.12 -26.83 -28.57
CA ASP A 449 13.01 -25.66 -27.68
C ASP A 449 11.87 -24.75 -28.13
N ARG A 450 11.79 -24.48 -29.45
CA ARG A 450 10.74 -23.62 -30.03
C ARG A 450 9.36 -24.24 -29.88
N GLU A 451 9.24 -25.55 -30.03
CA GLU A 451 7.98 -26.28 -29.80
C GLU A 451 7.53 -26.19 -28.34
N GLN A 452 8.46 -26.44 -27.40
CA GLN A 452 8.18 -26.29 -25.97
C GLN A 452 7.78 -24.84 -25.62
N ALA A 453 8.50 -23.86 -26.15
CA ALA A 453 8.21 -22.45 -25.92
C ALA A 453 6.84 -22.03 -26.47
N ARG A 454 6.48 -22.50 -27.68
CA ARG A 454 5.16 -22.23 -28.28
C ARG A 454 4.03 -22.88 -27.49
N LYS A 455 4.22 -24.14 -27.08
CA LYS A 455 3.24 -24.85 -26.24
C LYS A 455 2.95 -24.07 -24.94
N LEU A 456 4.00 -23.60 -24.26
CA LEU A 456 3.83 -22.81 -23.05
C LEU A 456 3.25 -21.42 -23.35
N MET A 457 3.65 -20.77 -24.45
CA MET A 457 3.09 -19.48 -24.86
C MET A 457 1.58 -19.56 -25.13
N ASP A 458 1.12 -20.58 -25.85
CA ASP A 458 -0.29 -20.79 -26.16
C ASP A 458 -1.09 -21.07 -24.89
N LEU A 459 -0.56 -21.91 -24.00
CA LEU A 459 -1.18 -22.19 -22.70
C LEU A 459 -1.35 -20.90 -21.89
N LEU A 460 -0.27 -20.12 -21.72
CA LEU A 460 -0.29 -18.86 -20.97
C LEU A 460 -1.21 -17.79 -21.61
N GLY A 461 -1.37 -17.81 -22.92
CA GLY A 461 -2.26 -16.90 -23.67
C GLY A 461 -3.76 -17.23 -23.54
N THR A 462 -4.13 -18.41 -23.02
CA THR A 462 -5.51 -18.91 -23.00
C THR A 462 -6.47 -17.96 -22.27
N ALA A 463 -6.05 -17.41 -21.12
CA ALA A 463 -6.87 -16.49 -20.33
C ALA A 463 -7.21 -15.21 -21.11
N ALA A 464 -6.20 -14.60 -21.75
CA ALA A 464 -6.35 -13.40 -22.55
C ALA A 464 -7.20 -13.65 -23.80
N GLN A 465 -7.00 -14.79 -24.47
CA GLN A 465 -7.78 -15.15 -25.65
C GLN A 465 -9.26 -15.36 -25.29
N LYS A 466 -9.57 -16.06 -24.19
CA LYS A 466 -10.95 -16.24 -23.72
C LYS A 466 -11.65 -14.91 -23.42
N ARG A 467 -10.96 -13.96 -22.79
CA ARG A 467 -11.49 -12.61 -22.54
C ARG A 467 -11.75 -11.88 -23.86
N LEU A 468 -10.85 -12.02 -24.83
CA LEU A 468 -11.02 -11.40 -26.15
C LEU A 468 -12.20 -12.01 -26.93
N ASP A 469 -12.39 -13.33 -26.84
CA ASP A 469 -13.50 -14.03 -27.47
C ASP A 469 -14.84 -13.61 -26.84
N GLN A 470 -14.88 -13.45 -25.51
CA GLN A 470 -16.04 -12.89 -24.82
C GLN A 470 -16.35 -11.46 -25.30
N ALA A 471 -15.34 -10.60 -25.40
CA ALA A 471 -15.51 -9.23 -25.90
C ALA A 471 -16.07 -9.22 -27.33
N ALA A 472 -15.54 -10.09 -28.21
CA ALA A 472 -16.04 -10.22 -29.57
C ALA A 472 -17.50 -10.68 -29.63
N ALA A 473 -17.91 -11.60 -28.74
CA ALA A 473 -19.30 -12.05 -28.64
C ALA A 473 -20.25 -10.95 -28.16
N GLN A 474 -19.77 -10.01 -27.35
CA GLN A 474 -20.53 -8.89 -26.81
C GLN A 474 -20.57 -7.65 -27.72
N GLU A 475 -19.81 -7.62 -28.83
CA GLU A 475 -19.64 -6.44 -29.70
C GLU A 475 -20.97 -5.78 -30.11
N LYS A 476 -21.99 -6.56 -30.48
CA LYS A 476 -23.26 -6.02 -30.96
C LYS A 476 -24.27 -5.71 -29.85
N GLY A 477 -24.22 -6.43 -28.72
CA GLY A 477 -25.19 -6.31 -27.64
C GLY A 477 -24.75 -5.34 -26.54
N GLU A 478 -23.48 -5.43 -26.15
CA GLU A 478 -22.87 -4.66 -25.07
C GLU A 478 -21.51 -4.07 -25.53
N PRO A 479 -21.50 -3.23 -26.58
CA PRO A 479 -20.27 -2.69 -27.17
C PRO A 479 -19.35 -1.97 -26.17
N LEU A 480 -19.91 -1.35 -25.13
CA LEU A 480 -19.13 -0.71 -24.07
C LEU A 480 -18.36 -1.71 -23.20
N GLU A 481 -19.00 -2.82 -22.82
CA GLU A 481 -18.33 -3.85 -22.04
C GLU A 481 -17.29 -4.60 -22.88
N ALA A 482 -17.64 -4.91 -24.13
CA ALA A 482 -16.68 -5.43 -25.12
C ALA A 482 -15.45 -4.52 -25.25
N TYR A 483 -15.64 -3.20 -25.31
CA TYR A 483 -14.54 -2.24 -25.40
C TYR A 483 -13.66 -2.25 -24.16
N ARG A 484 -14.26 -2.28 -22.96
CA ARG A 484 -13.53 -2.37 -21.68
C ARG A 484 -12.66 -3.63 -21.63
N ILE A 485 -13.23 -4.79 -21.98
CA ILE A 485 -12.51 -6.06 -21.94
C ILE A 485 -11.36 -6.04 -22.96
N ALA A 486 -11.63 -5.67 -24.23
CA ALA A 486 -10.62 -5.66 -25.28
C ALA A 486 -9.46 -4.68 -24.99
N SER A 487 -9.79 -3.46 -24.55
CA SER A 487 -8.77 -2.45 -24.22
C SER A 487 -7.94 -2.83 -23.00
N GLY A 488 -8.56 -3.49 -22.01
CA GLY A 488 -7.88 -4.09 -20.86
C GLY A 488 -6.87 -5.15 -21.28
N VAL A 489 -7.28 -6.12 -22.12
CA VAL A 489 -6.40 -7.16 -22.65
C VAL A 489 -5.24 -6.56 -23.45
N ALA A 490 -5.51 -5.60 -24.34
CA ALA A 490 -4.47 -4.93 -25.12
C ALA A 490 -3.40 -4.26 -24.24
N THR A 491 -3.82 -3.62 -23.14
CA THR A 491 -2.93 -2.93 -22.22
C THR A 491 -2.12 -3.91 -21.36
N GLU A 492 -2.79 -4.90 -20.77
CA GLU A 492 -2.21 -5.86 -19.84
C GLU A 492 -1.21 -6.81 -20.53
N PHE A 493 -1.52 -7.23 -21.75
CA PHE A 493 -0.73 -8.20 -22.52
C PHE A 493 0.15 -7.52 -23.58
N LYS A 494 0.46 -6.23 -23.41
CA LYS A 494 1.26 -5.44 -24.35
C LYS A 494 2.58 -6.14 -24.70
N GLY A 495 2.85 -6.26 -26.00
CA GLY A 495 4.06 -6.92 -26.53
C GLY A 495 3.97 -8.44 -26.65
N THR A 496 2.87 -9.06 -26.23
CA THR A 496 2.61 -10.49 -26.46
C THR A 496 1.81 -10.72 -27.75
N PRO A 497 1.70 -11.98 -28.24
CA PRO A 497 0.95 -12.29 -29.48
C PRO A 497 -0.55 -11.98 -29.45
N VAL A 498 -1.19 -11.88 -28.27
CA VAL A 498 -2.64 -11.60 -28.16
C VAL A 498 -2.96 -10.10 -28.28
N ALA A 499 -2.02 -9.22 -27.91
CA ALA A 499 -2.25 -7.77 -27.88
C ALA A 499 -2.69 -7.17 -29.24
N PRO A 500 -2.08 -7.51 -30.39
CA PRO A 500 -2.50 -6.95 -31.67
C PRO A 500 -3.95 -7.27 -32.04
N LYS A 501 -4.48 -8.43 -31.65
CA LYS A 501 -5.89 -8.78 -31.88
C LYS A 501 -6.82 -7.91 -31.01
N ALA A 502 -6.45 -7.75 -29.73
CA ALA A 502 -7.18 -6.92 -28.79
C ALA A 502 -7.17 -5.43 -29.19
N GLU A 503 -6.06 -4.91 -29.69
CA GLU A 503 -5.93 -3.54 -30.20
C GLU A 503 -6.83 -3.29 -31.41
N ARG A 504 -6.95 -4.27 -32.32
CA ARG A 504 -7.86 -4.18 -33.47
C ARG A 504 -9.31 -4.12 -33.04
N LEU A 505 -9.76 -5.03 -32.17
CA LEU A 505 -11.13 -5.03 -31.66
C LEU A 505 -11.44 -3.72 -30.91
N THR A 506 -10.50 -3.27 -30.07
CA THR A 506 -10.58 -1.98 -29.37
C THR A 506 -10.77 -0.82 -30.35
N SER A 507 -10.05 -0.82 -31.46
CA SER A 507 -10.12 0.25 -32.47
C SER A 507 -11.44 0.26 -33.23
N THR A 508 -12.00 -0.93 -33.53
CA THR A 508 -13.33 -1.06 -34.12
C THR A 508 -14.41 -0.49 -33.18
N LEU A 509 -14.40 -0.95 -31.93
CA LEU A 509 -15.41 -0.61 -30.92
C LEU A 509 -15.40 0.89 -30.55
N LYS A 510 -14.29 1.61 -30.70
CA LYS A 510 -14.24 3.07 -30.45
C LYS A 510 -15.24 3.88 -31.30
N ASN A 511 -15.62 3.36 -32.45
CA ASN A 511 -16.56 4.03 -33.35
C ASN A 511 -18.02 3.73 -33.03
N GLU A 512 -18.28 2.77 -32.14
CA GLU A 512 -19.64 2.48 -31.67
C GLU A 512 -20.20 3.66 -30.88
N LYS A 513 -21.46 3.99 -31.13
CA LYS A 513 -22.09 5.22 -30.61
C LYS A 513 -22.03 5.31 -29.08
N THR A 514 -22.29 4.20 -28.38
CA THR A 514 -22.27 4.12 -26.92
C THR A 514 -20.86 4.25 -26.36
N VAL A 515 -19.87 3.63 -27.01
CA VAL A 515 -18.45 3.72 -26.63
C VAL A 515 -17.93 5.14 -26.85
N ALA A 516 -18.23 5.75 -28.01
CA ALA A 516 -17.83 7.11 -28.31
C ALA A 516 -18.45 8.13 -27.32
N ALA A 517 -19.70 7.93 -26.92
CA ALA A 517 -20.35 8.75 -25.90
C ALA A 517 -19.67 8.60 -24.53
N GLU A 518 -19.39 7.37 -24.09
CA GLU A 518 -18.67 7.10 -22.84
C GLU A 518 -17.26 7.71 -22.86
N LEU A 519 -16.51 7.57 -23.96
CA LEU A 519 -15.17 8.15 -24.10
C LEU A 519 -15.19 9.69 -24.03
N LYS A 520 -16.26 10.31 -24.51
CA LYS A 520 -16.47 11.76 -24.34
C LYS A 520 -16.78 12.11 -22.88
N ALA A 521 -17.65 11.35 -22.22
CA ALA A 521 -17.99 11.54 -20.82
C ALA A 521 -16.77 11.37 -19.89
N ARG A 522 -15.86 10.42 -20.21
CA ARG A 522 -14.62 10.22 -19.46
C ARG A 522 -13.67 11.43 -19.48
N LYS A 523 -13.67 12.22 -20.54
CA LYS A 523 -12.91 13.49 -20.58
C LYS A 523 -13.46 14.51 -19.57
N ASP A 524 -14.78 14.54 -19.38
CA ASP A 524 -15.40 15.41 -18.39
C ASP A 524 -15.21 14.86 -16.97
N LEU A 525 -15.14 13.54 -16.80
CA LEU A 525 -14.79 12.88 -15.53
C LEU A 525 -13.39 13.30 -15.05
N GLU A 526 -12.43 13.54 -15.94
CA GLU A 526 -11.09 14.03 -15.55
C GLU A 526 -11.17 15.35 -14.78
N ALA A 527 -12.15 16.23 -15.07
CA ALA A 527 -12.35 17.45 -14.30
C ALA A 527 -12.85 17.15 -12.88
N VAL A 528 -13.74 16.18 -12.71
CA VAL A 528 -14.20 15.71 -11.39
C VAL A 528 -13.05 15.06 -10.62
N ALA A 529 -12.30 14.16 -11.26
CA ALA A 529 -11.15 13.48 -10.68
C ALA A 529 -10.06 14.46 -10.24
N LYS A 530 -9.86 15.57 -10.96
CA LYS A 530 -8.93 16.63 -10.56
C LYS A 530 -9.36 17.33 -9.26
N VAL A 531 -10.65 17.67 -9.14
CA VAL A 531 -11.18 18.28 -7.91
C VAL A 531 -11.09 17.31 -6.73
N GLU A 532 -11.39 16.02 -6.98
CA GLU A 532 -11.21 14.96 -5.99
C GLU A 532 -9.75 14.84 -5.54
N ALA A 533 -8.79 14.80 -6.48
CA ALA A 533 -7.37 14.75 -6.15
C ALA A 533 -6.95 15.94 -5.29
N ASP A 534 -7.44 17.14 -5.61
CA ASP A 534 -7.20 18.35 -4.81
C ASP A 534 -7.80 18.26 -3.42
N LEU A 535 -8.98 17.64 -3.26
CA LEU A 535 -9.63 17.43 -1.96
C LEU A 535 -8.90 16.37 -1.13
N ASN A 536 -8.43 15.29 -1.75
CA ASN A 536 -7.75 14.17 -1.08
C ASN A 536 -6.42 14.58 -0.42
N VAL A 537 -5.82 15.69 -0.83
CA VAL A 537 -4.53 16.17 -0.29
C VAL A 537 -4.69 17.22 0.80
N LEU A 538 -5.92 17.60 1.16
CA LEU A 538 -6.19 18.61 2.18
C LEU A 538 -6.18 17.98 3.58
N PRO A 539 -5.75 18.71 4.62
CA PRO A 539 -5.80 18.23 5.99
C PRO A 539 -7.21 17.77 6.38
N GLY A 540 -7.31 16.56 6.95
CA GLY A 540 -8.60 15.95 7.34
C GLY A 540 -9.33 15.22 6.21
N SER A 541 -8.75 15.09 5.01
CA SER A 541 -9.36 14.42 3.86
C SER A 541 -9.66 12.93 4.07
N PHE A 542 -9.02 12.30 5.05
CA PHE A 542 -9.33 10.93 5.52
C PHE A 542 -10.69 10.83 6.22
N SER A 543 -11.32 11.95 6.55
CA SER A 543 -12.68 12.02 7.11
C SER A 543 -13.45 13.16 6.44
N PRO A 544 -13.73 13.05 5.13
CA PRO A 544 -14.19 14.18 4.33
C PRO A 544 -15.59 14.66 4.76
N LYS A 545 -16.37 13.83 5.46
CA LYS A 545 -17.70 14.17 5.99
C LYS A 545 -17.67 14.90 7.34
N ASP A 546 -16.50 15.02 7.96
CA ASP A 546 -16.34 15.73 9.23
C ASP A 546 -16.75 17.22 9.08
N PRO A 547 -17.54 17.78 10.02
CA PRO A 547 -17.98 19.17 9.94
C PRO A 547 -16.85 20.20 9.80
N ALA A 548 -15.68 19.96 10.42
CA ALA A 548 -14.54 20.86 10.31
C ALA A 548 -13.95 20.84 8.90
N PHE A 549 -13.83 19.65 8.29
CA PHE A 549 -13.38 19.52 6.91
C PHE A 549 -14.37 20.16 5.93
N GLN A 550 -15.67 19.89 6.09
CA GLN A 550 -16.74 20.46 5.28
C GLN A 550 -16.71 21.99 5.29
N LYS A 551 -16.59 22.58 6.49
CA LYS A 551 -16.53 24.03 6.66
C LYS A 551 -15.26 24.63 6.05
N ALA A 552 -14.10 24.03 6.30
CA ALA A 552 -12.82 24.53 5.80
C ALA A 552 -12.74 24.48 4.26
N ASN A 553 -13.40 23.52 3.63
CA ASN A 553 -13.24 23.22 2.20
C ASN A 553 -14.50 23.46 1.35
N ALA A 554 -15.47 24.23 1.88
CA ALA A 554 -16.77 24.47 1.23
C ALA A 554 -16.68 24.95 -0.24
N GLY A 555 -15.67 25.76 -0.58
CA GLY A 555 -15.44 26.23 -1.95
C GLY A 555 -15.10 25.11 -2.92
N LYS A 556 -14.14 24.25 -2.55
CA LYS A 556 -13.73 23.06 -3.33
C LYS A 556 -14.88 22.04 -3.43
N LEU A 557 -15.65 21.86 -2.36
CA LEU A 557 -16.81 20.97 -2.37
C LEU A 557 -17.92 21.48 -3.31
N LYS A 558 -18.11 22.80 -3.39
CA LYS A 558 -19.02 23.41 -4.37
C LYS A 558 -18.52 23.21 -5.81
N GLU A 559 -17.22 23.33 -6.04
CA GLU A 559 -16.58 23.03 -7.33
C GLU A 559 -16.86 21.58 -7.76
N LEU A 560 -16.68 20.62 -6.84
CA LEU A 560 -16.96 19.20 -7.08
C LEU A 560 -18.42 18.99 -7.48
N LYS A 561 -19.36 19.51 -6.69
CA LYS A 561 -20.81 19.42 -6.99
C LYS A 561 -21.12 20.00 -8.38
N ALA A 562 -20.59 21.18 -8.70
CA ALA A 562 -20.83 21.80 -10.00
C ALA A 562 -20.25 20.98 -11.17
N ALA A 563 -19.09 20.35 -11.00
CA ALA A 563 -18.52 19.46 -12.01
C ALA A 563 -19.39 18.23 -12.26
N VAL A 564 -19.88 17.58 -11.19
CA VAL A 564 -20.80 16.43 -11.28
C VAL A 564 -22.13 16.83 -11.93
N GLU A 565 -22.72 17.97 -11.57
CA GLU A 565 -23.95 18.47 -12.21
C GLU A 565 -23.79 18.71 -13.71
N ARG A 566 -22.62 19.21 -14.16
CA ARG A 566 -22.33 19.38 -15.58
C ARG A 566 -22.29 18.03 -16.30
N MET A 567 -21.66 17.02 -15.71
CA MET A 567 -21.64 15.66 -16.25
C MET A 567 -23.05 15.07 -16.32
N ARG A 568 -23.86 15.19 -15.27
CA ARG A 568 -25.24 14.67 -15.27
C ARG A 568 -26.08 15.26 -16.41
N LYS A 569 -25.90 16.55 -16.70
CA LYS A 569 -26.60 17.22 -17.81
C LYS A 569 -26.06 16.82 -19.18
N ALA A 570 -24.75 16.67 -19.32
CA ALA A 570 -24.10 16.42 -20.59
C ALA A 570 -24.14 14.93 -21.00
N HIS A 571 -24.05 14.02 -20.04
CA HIS A 571 -23.89 12.57 -20.23
C HIS A 571 -24.72 11.75 -19.23
N PRO A 572 -26.05 11.91 -19.17
CA PRO A 572 -26.90 11.32 -18.13
C PRO A 572 -26.93 9.79 -18.08
N GLN A 573 -26.49 9.11 -19.14
CA GLN A 573 -26.52 7.65 -19.28
C GLN A 573 -25.11 7.03 -19.34
N ALA A 574 -24.06 7.83 -19.12
CA ALA A 574 -22.68 7.36 -19.16
C ALA A 574 -22.27 6.76 -17.81
N HIS A 575 -21.51 5.66 -17.84
CA HIS A 575 -20.96 5.06 -16.63
C HIS A 575 -19.98 6.02 -15.93
N ALA A 576 -19.28 6.85 -16.72
CA ALA A 576 -18.46 7.93 -16.18
C ALA A 576 -19.25 8.92 -15.30
N THR A 577 -20.54 9.12 -15.55
CA THR A 577 -21.39 9.97 -14.70
C THR A 577 -21.70 9.30 -13.37
N ASP A 578 -21.97 7.99 -13.37
CA ASP A 578 -22.17 7.22 -12.14
C ASP A 578 -20.90 7.23 -11.26
N GLU A 579 -19.72 7.10 -11.89
CA GLU A 579 -18.42 7.25 -11.22
C GLU A 579 -18.27 8.64 -10.58
N ALA A 580 -18.66 9.70 -11.29
CA ALA A 580 -18.61 11.07 -10.78
C ALA A 580 -19.53 11.28 -9.56
N GLU A 581 -20.72 10.68 -9.57
CA GLU A 581 -21.66 10.74 -8.45
C GLU A 581 -21.17 9.97 -7.23
N ALA A 582 -20.55 8.80 -7.44
CA ALA A 582 -19.91 8.04 -6.38
C ALA A 582 -18.79 8.84 -5.69
N ILE A 583 -17.95 9.55 -6.48
CA ILE A 583 -16.95 10.47 -5.94
C ILE A 583 -17.61 11.57 -5.11
N ALA A 584 -18.67 12.22 -5.63
CA ALA A 584 -19.36 13.28 -4.89
C ALA A 584 -19.87 12.79 -3.52
N LYS A 585 -20.48 11.60 -3.49
CA LYS A 585 -21.05 10.97 -2.29
C LYS A 585 -20.02 10.67 -1.20
N GLU A 586 -18.75 10.51 -1.57
CA GLU A 586 -17.67 10.39 -0.59
C GLU A 586 -17.49 11.69 0.20
N PHE A 587 -17.60 12.83 -0.47
CA PHE A 587 -17.34 14.16 0.09
C PHE A 587 -18.59 14.91 0.54
N THR A 588 -19.78 14.38 0.32
CA THR A 588 -21.03 15.07 0.67
C THR A 588 -21.86 14.22 1.62
N ASN A 589 -22.45 14.89 2.62
CA ASN A 589 -23.45 14.30 3.50
C ASN A 589 -24.78 14.11 2.77
#